data_AF-A0A9E3EMK6-F1
#
_entry.id   AF-A0A9E3EMK6-F1
#
_cell.length_a   1.000
_cell.length_b   1.000
_cell.length_c   1.000
_cell.angle_alpha   90.00
_cell.angle_beta   90.00
_cell.angle_gamma   90.00
#
_symmetry.space_group_name_H-M   'P 1'
#
loop_
_entity.id
_entity.type
_entity.pdbx_description
1 polymer ?
#
loop_
_entity_poly.entity_id
_entity_poly.type
_entity_poly.pdbx_seq_one_letter_code
_entity_poly.pdbx_strand_id
1 'polypeptide(L)'
;MAGLLDRVLGVPLSRARRDALMVNTISGRSGPDAAAYVLAGVQHNTEKAGALLAAQGIFAIACTYGLDHGWPRSLAIAAILLLVAGAMLAMSMLRSTAAPFRHGDHDARMATMFHVLISRMVRFNIALYCTFLSVLLLGIAAIRFAY
;
A
#
# COMPACT_ATOMS: atom_id res chain seq x y z
N MET A 1 8.14 -12.10 -16.87
CA MET A 1 8.26 -11.56 -15.50
C MET A 1 7.08 -10.68 -15.08
N ALA A 2 6.63 -9.70 -15.89
CA ALA A 2 5.51 -8.80 -15.52
C ALA A 2 4.24 -9.55 -15.05
N GLY A 3 3.87 -10.67 -15.69
CA GLY A 3 2.70 -11.44 -15.27
C GLY A 3 2.78 -12.11 -13.90
N LEU A 4 3.97 -12.39 -13.38
CA LEU A 4 4.15 -13.03 -12.08
C LEU A 4 4.14 -11.98 -10.96
N LEU A 5 4.80 -10.84 -11.17
CA LEU A 5 4.75 -9.71 -10.24
C LEU A 5 3.35 -9.11 -10.12
N ASP A 6 2.59 -9.05 -11.22
CA ASP A 6 1.18 -8.63 -11.19
C ASP A 6 0.32 -9.56 -10.32
N ARG A 7 0.59 -10.88 -10.36
CA ARG A 7 -0.11 -11.87 -9.54
C ARG A 7 0.28 -11.75 -8.07
N VAL A 8 1.57 -11.57 -7.78
CA VAL A 8 2.06 -11.42 -6.40
C VAL A 8 1.51 -10.14 -5.78
N LEU A 9 1.63 -9.00 -6.46
CA LEU A 9 1.13 -7.73 -5.94
C LEU A 9 -0.40 -7.58 -6.04
N GLY A 10 -1.08 -8.44 -6.82
CA GLY A 10 -2.51 -8.35 -7.07
C GLY A 10 -2.94 -7.09 -7.85
N VAL A 11 -2.01 -6.44 -8.57
CA VAL A 11 -2.25 -5.15 -9.24
C VAL A 11 -1.51 -5.13 -10.60
N PRO A 12 -2.12 -4.60 -11.68
CA PRO A 12 -1.44 -4.51 -12.98
C PRO A 12 -0.27 -3.52 -12.95
N LEU A 13 0.94 -4.00 -13.21
CA LEU A 13 2.15 -3.17 -13.24
C LEU A 13 2.43 -2.58 -14.61
N SER A 14 2.03 -3.25 -15.70
CA SER A 14 2.26 -2.74 -17.05
C SER A 14 1.21 -1.70 -17.45
N ARG A 15 1.64 -0.65 -18.16
CA ARG A 15 0.77 0.42 -18.65
C ARG A 15 -0.38 -0.12 -19.51
N ALA A 16 -0.05 -1.00 -20.47
CA ALA A 16 -1.05 -1.64 -21.33
C ALA A 16 -2.13 -2.42 -20.55
N ARG A 17 -1.78 -3.10 -19.43
CA ARG A 17 -2.77 -3.79 -18.60
C ARG A 17 -3.60 -2.83 -17.75
N ARG A 18 -3.01 -1.73 -17.29
CA ARG A 18 -3.74 -0.66 -16.58
C ARG A 18 -4.76 -0.02 -17.50
N ASP A 19 -4.39 0.26 -18.73
CA ASP A 19 -5.27 0.86 -19.73
C ASP A 19 -6.40 -0.12 -20.11
N ALA A 20 -6.09 -1.41 -20.32
CA ALA A 20 -7.11 -2.43 -20.56
C ALA A 20 -8.07 -2.62 -19.37
N LEU A 21 -7.54 -2.62 -18.13
CA LEU A 21 -8.37 -2.70 -16.93
C LEU A 21 -9.23 -1.45 -16.75
N MET A 22 -8.69 -0.27 -17.03
CA MET A 22 -9.40 0.99 -17.00
C MET A 22 -10.59 0.96 -17.96
N VAL A 23 -10.36 0.58 -19.23
CA VAL A 23 -11.41 0.42 -20.24
C VAL A 23 -12.47 -0.57 -19.76
N ASN A 24 -12.09 -1.73 -19.22
CA ASN A 24 -13.05 -2.73 -18.70
C ASN A 24 -13.81 -2.29 -17.45
N THR A 25 -13.22 -1.43 -16.61
CA THR A 25 -13.81 -0.99 -15.35
C THR A 25 -14.80 0.16 -15.56
N ILE A 26 -14.54 0.98 -16.58
CA ILE A 26 -15.31 2.17 -16.93
C ILE A 26 -16.32 1.87 -18.05
N SER A 27 -16.10 0.83 -18.85
CA SER A 27 -17.04 0.43 -19.91
C SER A 27 -18.43 0.19 -19.33
N GLY A 28 -19.43 0.86 -19.91
CA GLY A 28 -20.82 0.78 -19.47
C GLY A 28 -21.20 1.68 -18.28
N ARG A 29 -20.28 2.50 -17.73
CA ARG A 29 -20.60 3.51 -16.71
C ARG A 29 -20.77 4.89 -17.33
N SER A 30 -21.68 5.70 -16.77
CA SER A 30 -21.72 7.13 -17.07
C SER A 30 -20.46 7.82 -16.51
N GLY A 31 -20.04 8.94 -17.11
CA GLY A 31 -18.86 9.69 -16.65
C GLY A 31 -18.88 10.02 -15.13
N PRO A 32 -20.01 10.49 -14.57
CA PRO A 32 -20.16 10.69 -13.13
C PRO A 32 -20.00 9.41 -12.29
N ASP A 33 -20.60 8.30 -12.72
CA ASP A 33 -20.55 7.03 -11.98
C ASP A 33 -19.14 6.43 -11.99
N ALA A 34 -18.43 6.57 -13.11
CA ALA A 34 -17.03 6.17 -13.21
C ALA A 34 -16.14 6.99 -12.27
N ALA A 35 -16.38 8.31 -12.18
CA ALA A 35 -15.60 9.20 -11.31
C ALA A 35 -15.87 8.89 -9.83
N ALA A 36 -17.12 8.66 -9.46
CA ALA A 36 -17.52 8.26 -8.11
C ALA A 36 -16.89 6.93 -7.72
N TYR A 37 -16.87 5.94 -8.62
CA TYR A 37 -16.23 4.65 -8.38
C TYR A 37 -14.72 4.77 -8.11
N VAL A 38 -14.00 5.53 -8.95
CA VAL A 38 -12.56 5.74 -8.76
C VAL A 38 -12.27 6.50 -7.48
N LEU A 39 -13.08 7.52 -7.15
CA LEU A 39 -12.95 8.28 -5.91
C LEU A 39 -13.17 7.40 -4.67
N ALA A 40 -14.20 6.55 -4.68
CA ALA A 40 -14.45 5.58 -3.62
C ALA A 40 -13.27 4.62 -3.44
N GLY A 41 -12.66 4.14 -4.55
CA GLY A 41 -11.46 3.32 -4.49
C GLY A 41 -10.25 4.05 -3.87
N VAL A 42 -10.09 5.34 -4.16
CA VAL A 42 -9.03 6.17 -3.57
C VAL A 42 -9.25 6.36 -2.07
N GLN A 43 -10.49 6.65 -1.64
CA GLN A 43 -10.87 6.79 -0.23
C GLN A 43 -10.64 5.48 0.52
N HIS A 44 -11.12 4.36 -0.02
CA HIS A 44 -10.93 3.04 0.59
C HIS A 44 -9.44 2.68 0.76
N ASN A 45 -8.58 3.02 -0.20
CA ASN A 45 -7.14 2.84 -0.05
C ASN A 45 -6.52 3.75 1.01
N THR A 46 -7.03 4.97 1.16
CA THR A 46 -6.60 5.90 2.22
C THR A 46 -6.96 5.35 3.60
N GLU A 47 -8.16 4.82 3.79
CA GLU A 47 -8.59 4.16 5.03
C GLU A 47 -7.70 2.96 5.37
N LYS A 48 -7.45 2.09 4.38
CA LYS A 48 -6.51 0.97 4.52
C LYS A 48 -5.11 1.40 4.92
N ALA A 49 -4.59 2.48 4.33
CA ALA A 49 -3.28 3.03 4.68
C ALA A 49 -3.25 3.57 6.12
N GLY A 50 -4.32 4.22 6.57
CA GLY A 50 -4.48 4.66 7.97
C GLY A 50 -4.49 3.50 8.96
N ALA A 51 -5.26 2.45 8.66
CA ALA A 51 -5.30 1.24 9.47
C ALA A 51 -3.92 0.54 9.54
N LEU A 52 -3.21 0.48 8.41
CA LEU A 52 -1.86 -0.10 8.35
C LEU A 52 -0.86 0.70 9.21
N LEU A 53 -0.92 2.02 9.19
CA LEU A 53 -0.08 2.88 10.05
C LEU A 53 -0.37 2.65 11.54
N ALA A 54 -1.64 2.53 11.92
CA ALA A 54 -2.01 2.22 13.30
C ALA A 54 -1.44 0.86 13.74
N ALA A 55 -1.56 -0.16 12.89
CA ALA A 55 -0.99 -1.48 13.16
C ALA A 55 0.55 -1.46 13.29
N GLN A 56 1.24 -0.70 12.43
CA GLN A 56 2.71 -0.54 12.52
C GLN A 56 3.13 0.10 13.85
N GLY A 57 2.34 1.03 14.39
CA GLY A 57 2.59 1.60 15.72
C GLY A 57 2.60 0.55 16.82
N ILE A 58 1.65 -0.39 16.79
CA ILE A 58 1.58 -1.52 17.75
C ILE A 58 2.84 -2.39 17.63
N PHE A 59 3.24 -2.74 16.42
CA PHE A 59 4.44 -3.58 16.21
C PHE A 59 5.75 -2.87 16.56
N ALA A 60 5.81 -1.55 16.40
CA ALA A 60 6.96 -0.77 16.85
C ALA A 60 7.13 -0.87 18.37
N ILE A 61 6.03 -0.77 19.14
CA ILE A 61 6.04 -0.96 20.60
C ILE A 61 6.50 -2.37 20.97
N ALA A 62 6.01 -3.39 20.26
CA ALA A 62 6.45 -4.77 20.47
C ALA A 62 7.95 -4.97 20.15
N CYS A 63 8.48 -4.29 19.12
CA CYS A 63 9.91 -4.31 18.80
C CYS A 63 10.75 -3.65 19.89
N THR A 64 10.33 -2.50 20.42
CA THR A 64 11.06 -1.83 21.52
C THR A 64 11.04 -2.68 22.78
N TYR A 65 9.89 -3.26 23.13
CA TYR A 65 9.79 -4.20 24.24
C TYR A 65 10.75 -5.40 24.04
N GLY A 66 10.75 -6.01 22.86
CA GLY A 66 11.62 -7.14 22.56
C GLY A 66 13.11 -6.79 22.68
N LEU A 67 13.52 -5.61 22.20
CA LEU A 67 14.89 -5.12 22.33
C LEU A 67 15.30 -4.93 23.80
N ASP A 68 14.41 -4.37 24.62
CA ASP A 68 14.64 -4.16 26.05
C ASP A 68 14.75 -5.49 26.81
N HIS A 69 14.08 -6.53 26.33
CA HIS A 69 14.10 -7.88 26.91
C HIS A 69 15.15 -8.81 26.28
N GLY A 70 16.08 -8.28 25.49
CA GLY A 70 17.23 -9.05 25.00
C GLY A 70 16.95 -9.90 23.74
N TRP A 71 15.89 -9.61 22.99
CA TRP A 71 15.68 -10.27 21.69
C TRP A 71 16.85 -10.02 20.73
N PRO A 72 17.10 -10.94 19.78
CA PRO A 72 18.18 -10.79 18.82
C PRO A 72 18.14 -9.44 18.08
N ARG A 73 19.11 -8.56 18.38
CA ARG A 73 19.16 -7.18 17.87
C ARG A 73 19.11 -7.11 16.33
N SER A 74 19.76 -8.04 15.63
CA SER A 74 19.76 -8.08 14.16
C SER A 74 18.36 -8.27 13.58
N LEU A 75 17.54 -9.14 14.18
CA LEU A 75 16.16 -9.38 13.74
C LEU A 75 15.25 -8.20 14.08
N ALA A 76 15.40 -7.63 15.27
CA ALA A 76 14.63 -6.49 15.71
C ALA A 76 14.94 -5.21 14.89
N ILE A 77 16.21 -4.95 14.58
CA ILE A 77 16.62 -3.83 13.71
C ILE A 77 16.03 -4.01 12.30
N ALA A 78 16.14 -5.22 11.73
CA ALA A 78 15.57 -5.49 10.42
C ALA A 78 14.03 -5.32 10.40
N ALA A 79 13.34 -5.77 11.46
CA ALA A 79 11.91 -5.56 11.64
C ALA A 79 11.55 -4.06 11.69
N ILE A 80 12.26 -3.28 12.52
CA ILE A 80 12.05 -1.83 12.61
C ILE A 80 12.27 -1.14 11.27
N LEU A 81 13.34 -1.46 10.54
CA LEU A 81 13.59 -0.88 9.21
C LEU A 81 12.47 -1.19 8.22
N LEU A 82 11.91 -2.39 8.25
CA LEU A 82 10.76 -2.78 7.43
C LEU A 82 9.49 -2.02 7.85
N LEU A 83 9.24 -1.84 9.16
CA LEU A 83 8.13 -1.01 9.66
C LEU A 83 8.27 0.44 9.20
N VAL A 84 9.46 1.02 9.30
CA VAL A 84 9.74 2.39 8.86
C VAL A 84 9.51 2.53 7.36
N ALA A 85 10.01 1.59 6.55
CA ALA A 85 9.77 1.59 5.11
C ALA A 85 8.28 1.48 4.77
N GLY A 86 7.56 0.58 5.46
CA GLY A 86 6.11 0.44 5.34
C GLY A 86 5.37 1.72 5.74
N ALA A 87 5.79 2.40 6.80
CA ALA A 87 5.19 3.63 7.30
C ALA A 87 5.39 4.78 6.32
N MET A 88 6.60 4.93 5.78
CA MET A 88 6.88 5.94 4.75
C MET A 88 6.01 5.74 3.50
N LEU A 89 5.84 4.49 3.06
CA LEU A 89 4.95 4.17 1.94
C LEU A 89 3.48 4.50 2.28
N ALA A 90 3.02 4.14 3.48
CA ALA A 90 1.66 4.44 3.92
C ALA A 90 1.40 5.96 4.02
N MET A 91 2.33 6.71 4.62
CA MET A 91 2.27 8.18 4.68
C MET A 91 2.32 8.83 3.29
N SER A 92 3.08 8.27 2.34
CA SER A 92 3.10 8.79 0.97
C SER A 92 1.73 8.70 0.28
N MET A 93 0.93 7.70 0.63
CA MET A 93 -0.44 7.55 0.12
C MET A 93 -1.41 8.52 0.78
N LEU A 94 -1.25 8.79 2.09
CA LEU A 94 -2.05 9.78 2.81
C LEU A 94 -1.73 11.22 2.38
N ARG A 95 -0.45 11.52 2.12
CA ARG A 95 0.00 12.84 1.65
C ARG A 95 -0.42 13.11 0.21
N SER A 96 -0.54 12.07 -0.61
CA SER A 96 -1.06 12.22 -1.95
C SER A 96 -2.49 12.76 -1.83
N THR A 97 -2.72 13.98 -2.27
CA THR A 97 -4.05 14.50 -2.56
C THR A 97 -4.26 14.41 -4.06
N ALA A 98 -5.49 14.15 -4.51
CA ALA A 98 -5.82 14.34 -5.91
C ALA A 98 -5.66 15.85 -6.18
N ALA A 99 -4.65 16.23 -6.98
CA ALA A 99 -4.40 17.64 -7.28
C ALA A 99 -5.69 18.29 -7.85
N PRO A 100 -5.96 19.58 -7.57
CA PRO A 100 -7.07 20.28 -8.20
C PRO A 100 -6.84 20.33 -9.71
N PHE A 101 -7.73 19.71 -10.49
CA PHE A 101 -7.55 19.53 -11.94
C PHE A 101 -8.15 20.69 -12.75
N ARG A 102 -7.44 21.12 -13.80
CA ARG A 102 -7.92 22.11 -14.81
C ARG A 102 -9.09 21.51 -15.60
N HIS A 103 -10.13 22.31 -15.80
CA HIS A 103 -11.34 21.92 -16.54
C HIS A 103 -11.03 21.72 -18.03
N GLY A 104 -11.55 20.66 -18.66
CA GLY A 104 -11.55 20.54 -20.13
C GLY A 104 -11.56 19.14 -20.74
N ASP A 105 -11.03 18.11 -20.06
CA ASP A 105 -10.86 16.78 -20.68
C ASP A 105 -11.24 15.64 -19.71
N HIS A 106 -12.46 15.12 -19.86
CA HIS A 106 -13.04 14.14 -18.93
C HIS A 106 -12.34 12.78 -19.00
N ASP A 107 -11.89 12.35 -20.18
CA ASP A 107 -11.25 11.05 -20.36
C ASP A 107 -9.81 11.07 -19.84
N ALA A 108 -9.06 12.14 -20.14
CA ALA A 108 -7.73 12.34 -19.57
C ALA A 108 -7.76 12.47 -18.03
N ARG A 109 -8.82 13.10 -17.49
CA ARG A 109 -9.08 13.18 -16.05
C ARG A 109 -9.29 11.80 -15.43
N MET A 110 -10.15 10.98 -16.04
CA MET A 110 -10.43 9.64 -15.56
C MET A 110 -9.19 8.75 -15.59
N ALA A 111 -8.43 8.81 -16.68
CA ALA A 111 -7.19 8.08 -16.83
C ALA A 111 -6.17 8.45 -15.74
N THR A 112 -6.02 9.73 -15.44
CA THR A 112 -5.11 10.19 -14.38
C THR A 112 -5.53 9.70 -13.00
N MET A 113 -6.82 9.79 -12.66
CA MET A 113 -7.34 9.30 -11.37
C MET A 113 -7.16 7.79 -11.23
N PHE A 114 -7.40 7.03 -12.30
CA PHE A 114 -7.20 5.59 -12.32
C PHE A 114 -5.73 5.21 -12.14
N HIS A 115 -4.81 5.92 -12.80
CA HIS A 115 -3.37 5.72 -12.61
C HIS A 115 -2.92 6.00 -11.17
N VAL A 116 -3.46 7.05 -10.55
CA VAL A 116 -3.21 7.36 -9.12
C VAL A 116 -3.74 6.24 -8.22
N LEU A 117 -4.96 5.75 -8.47
CA LEU A 117 -5.55 4.63 -7.74
C LEU A 117 -4.65 3.40 -7.79
N ILE A 118 -4.24 2.98 -8.99
CA ILE A 118 -3.36 1.82 -9.18
C ILE A 118 -2.01 2.02 -8.50
N SER A 119 -1.41 3.21 -8.63
CA SER A 119 -0.14 3.51 -7.96
C SER A 119 -0.24 3.40 -6.44
N ARG A 120 -1.35 3.85 -5.85
CA ARG A 120 -1.62 3.65 -4.41
C ARG A 120 -1.78 2.19 -4.06
N MET A 121 -2.51 1.41 -4.85
CA MET A 121 -2.67 -0.04 -4.61
C MET A 121 -1.32 -0.77 -4.61
N VAL A 122 -0.42 -0.44 -5.54
CA VAL A 122 0.94 -1.01 -5.57
C VAL A 122 1.69 -0.65 -4.29
N ARG A 123 1.74 0.63 -3.92
CA ARG A 123 2.44 1.10 -2.71
C ARG A 123 1.87 0.48 -1.44
N PHE A 124 0.55 0.34 -1.36
CA PHE A 124 -0.12 -0.31 -0.25
C PHE A 124 0.28 -1.78 -0.12
N ASN A 125 0.27 -2.54 -1.20
CA ASN A 125 0.68 -3.95 -1.15
C ASN A 125 2.16 -4.10 -0.75
N ILE A 126 3.05 -3.24 -1.26
CA ILE A 126 4.46 -3.24 -0.83
C ILE A 126 4.56 -2.93 0.68
N ALA A 127 3.86 -1.90 1.15
CA ALA A 127 3.85 -1.55 2.58
C ALA A 127 3.30 -2.68 3.46
N LEU A 128 2.27 -3.38 2.97
CA LEU A 128 1.68 -4.55 3.64
C LEU A 128 2.71 -5.69 3.73
N TYR A 129 3.45 -5.99 2.65
CA TYR A 129 4.50 -7.00 2.68
C TYR A 129 5.66 -6.64 3.61
N CYS A 130 6.10 -5.38 3.63
CA CYS A 130 7.11 -4.92 4.58
C CYS A 130 6.64 -5.12 6.03
N THR A 131 5.38 -4.75 6.31
CA THR A 131 4.78 -4.93 7.65
C THR A 131 4.70 -6.40 8.01
N PHE A 132 4.20 -7.25 7.11
CA PHE A 132 4.10 -8.69 7.32
C PHE A 132 5.46 -9.33 7.59
N LEU A 133 6.48 -9.01 6.77
CA LEU A 133 7.83 -9.54 6.96
C LEU A 133 8.44 -9.06 8.28
N SER A 134 8.19 -7.80 8.67
CA SER A 134 8.60 -7.32 9.99
C SER A 134 7.99 -8.14 11.12
N VAL A 135 6.69 -8.42 11.05
CA VAL A 135 5.99 -9.20 12.09
C VAL A 135 6.52 -10.62 12.16
N LEU A 136 6.84 -11.23 11.01
CA LEU A 136 7.49 -12.54 10.97
C LEU A 136 8.86 -12.53 11.64
N LEU A 137 9.72 -11.55 11.32
CA LEU A 137 11.03 -11.42 11.96
C LEU A 137 10.92 -11.22 13.47
N LEU A 138 9.92 -10.43 13.89
CA LEU A 138 9.62 -10.20 15.29
C LEU A 138 9.20 -11.50 16.00
N GLY A 139 8.33 -12.29 15.37
CA GLY A 139 7.93 -13.61 15.87
C GLY A 139 9.09 -14.60 15.99
N ILE A 140 10.00 -14.63 14.99
CA ILE A 140 11.21 -15.45 15.05
C ILE A 140 12.13 -15.00 16.19
N ALA A 141 12.29 -13.69 16.39
CA ALA A 141 13.10 -13.13 17.47
C ALA A 141 12.53 -13.53 18.85
N ALA A 142 11.21 -13.48 19.00
CA ALA A 142 10.52 -13.90 20.22
C ALA A 142 10.73 -15.39 20.52
N ILE A 143 10.58 -16.27 19.52
CA ILE A 143 10.76 -17.71 19.69
C ILE A 143 12.20 -18.05 20.05
N ARG A 144 13.19 -17.46 19.37
CA ARG A 144 14.62 -17.71 19.67
C ARG A 144 15.07 -17.21 21.03
N PHE A 145 14.33 -16.28 21.64
CA PHE A 145 14.60 -15.86 23.01
C PHE A 145 14.01 -16.84 24.04
N ALA A 146 12.91 -17.53 23.69
CA ALA A 146 12.22 -18.47 24.57
C ALA A 146 12.87 -19.86 24.66
N TYR A 147 13.81 -20.19 23.75
CA TYR A 147 14.52 -21.47 23.66
C TYR A 147 16.03 -21.24 23.62
#